data_AF-A0A7V9UVF8-F1
#
_entry.id   AF-A0A7V9UVF8-F1
#
_cell.length_a   1.000
_cell.length_b   1.000
_cell.length_c   1.000
_cell.angle_alpha   90.00
_cell.angle_beta   90.00
_cell.angle_gamma   90.00
#
_symmetry.space_group_name_H-M   'P 1'
#
loop_
_entity.id
_entity.type
_entity.pdbx_description
1 polymer ?
#
loop_
_entity_poly.entity_id
_entity_poly.type
_entity_poly.pdbx_seq_one_letter_code
_entity_poly.pdbx_strand_id
1 'polypeptide(L)'
;MEEVSRIQNEVILPRDSFKNSNIASWTSYLPAIMAIVGSVLMLGLRLQTGAAGFISDGALMMIALACYLLAALFQLTNLYAPSEMAQKIGLWTATLGVFYNLASWLVRWVAAYEREIGLMRAGGNMETPGVFR
;
A
#
# COMPACT_ATOMS: atom_id res chain seq x y z
N MET A 1 19.91 -27.06 53.14
CA MET A 1 18.51 -27.09 52.64
C MET A 1 18.07 -25.74 52.05
N GLU A 2 18.70 -24.62 52.39
CA GLU A 2 18.35 -23.29 51.84
C GLU A 2 18.75 -23.07 50.36
N GLU A 3 19.85 -23.68 49.89
CA GLU A 3 20.26 -23.55 48.48
C GLU A 3 19.31 -24.28 47.53
N VAL A 4 18.78 -25.43 47.94
CA VAL A 4 17.85 -26.23 47.13
C VAL A 4 16.49 -25.51 46.98
N SER A 5 16.07 -24.78 48.02
CA SER A 5 14.88 -23.92 47.97
C SER A 5 15.07 -22.66 47.10
N ARG A 6 16.30 -22.14 46.96
CA ARG A 6 16.60 -21.04 46.03
C ARG A 6 16.49 -21.49 44.58
N ILE A 7 17.02 -22.66 44.27
CA ILE A 7 16.99 -23.21 42.90
C ILE A 7 15.55 -23.57 42.50
N GLN A 8 14.73 -24.10 43.42
CA GLN A 8 13.30 -24.32 43.13
C GLN A 8 12.54 -22.99 42.93
N ASN A 9 12.83 -21.94 43.69
CA ASN A 9 12.18 -20.64 43.50
C ASN A 9 12.62 -19.89 42.23
N GLU A 10 13.86 -20.09 41.73
CA GLU A 10 14.29 -19.58 40.42
C GLU A 10 13.74 -20.40 39.24
N VAL A 11 13.49 -21.69 39.43
CA VAL A 11 12.92 -22.56 38.38
C VAL A 11 11.39 -22.40 38.26
N ILE A 12 10.70 -22.06 39.35
CA ILE A 12 9.23 -21.93 39.39
C ILE A 12 8.74 -20.52 39.01
N LEU A 13 9.58 -19.50 39.13
CA LEU A 13 9.23 -18.15 38.66
C LEU A 13 9.87 -17.92 37.29
N PRO A 14 9.09 -17.83 36.19
CA PRO A 14 9.59 -17.17 35.00
C PRO A 14 9.87 -15.71 35.37
N ARG A 15 11.13 -15.44 35.71
CA ARG A 15 11.69 -14.12 35.92
C ARG A 15 11.67 -13.43 34.55
N ASP A 16 10.78 -12.46 34.45
CA ASP A 16 10.67 -11.49 33.36
C ASP A 16 10.32 -12.16 32.02
N SER A 17 9.05 -12.21 31.64
CA SER A 17 8.55 -11.11 30.82
C SER A 17 7.06 -11.34 30.56
N PHE A 18 6.22 -10.84 31.45
CA PHE A 18 4.92 -10.32 31.03
C PHE A 18 5.18 -9.11 30.11
N LYS A 19 5.66 -9.35 28.88
CA LYS A 19 5.56 -8.37 27.80
C LYS A 19 4.12 -8.36 27.31
N ASN A 20 3.22 -7.98 28.20
CA ASN A 20 1.92 -7.51 27.81
C ASN A 20 2.08 -6.01 27.56
N SER A 21 2.45 -5.67 26.32
CA SER A 21 2.14 -4.36 25.79
C SER A 21 1.58 -4.59 24.39
N ASN A 22 0.25 -4.50 24.31
CA ASN A 22 -0.53 -4.15 23.14
C ASN A 22 0.06 -2.90 22.45
N ILE A 23 1.20 -3.07 21.79
CA ILE A 23 1.64 -2.18 20.74
C ILE A 23 1.36 -2.99 19.50
N ALA A 24 0.12 -2.88 19.00
CA ALA A 24 -0.09 -3.09 17.57
C ALA A 24 0.96 -2.22 16.90
N SER A 25 2.04 -2.86 16.44
CA SER A 25 3.23 -2.15 16.03
C SER A 25 2.82 -1.29 14.86
N TRP A 26 2.89 0.03 15.00
CA TRP A 26 2.51 0.96 13.93
C TRP A 26 3.29 0.66 12.64
N THR A 27 4.45 0.00 12.76
CA THR A 27 5.24 -0.56 11.66
C THR A 27 4.51 -1.61 10.82
N SER A 28 3.54 -2.35 11.38
CA SER A 28 2.71 -3.31 10.64
C SER A 28 1.77 -2.63 9.64
N TYR A 29 1.45 -1.35 9.85
CA TYR A 29 0.65 -0.55 8.92
C TYR A 29 1.50 0.19 7.87
N LEU A 30 2.83 0.13 7.94
CA LEU A 30 3.72 0.78 6.97
C LEU A 30 3.37 0.44 5.52
N PRO A 31 3.10 -0.82 5.13
CA PRO A 31 2.79 -1.12 3.75
C PRO A 31 1.51 -0.42 3.28
N ALA A 32 0.46 -0.43 4.12
CA ALA A 32 -0.80 0.25 3.81
C ALA A 32 -0.62 1.77 3.70
N ILE A 33 0.12 2.38 4.64
CA ILE A 33 0.40 3.82 4.63
C ILE A 33 1.21 4.19 3.37
N MET A 34 2.22 3.40 3.01
CA MET A 34 3.02 3.61 1.81
C MET A 34 2.17 3.55 0.54
N ALA A 35 1.24 2.61 0.45
CA ALA A 35 0.36 2.51 -0.71
C ALA A 35 -0.55 3.73 -0.86
N ILE A 36 -1.12 4.20 0.25
CA ILE A 36 -1.99 5.39 0.27
C ILE A 36 -1.18 6.64 -0.09
N VAL A 37 -0.10 6.93 0.65
CA VAL A 37 0.72 8.13 0.45
C VAL A 37 1.32 8.14 -0.95
N GLY A 38 1.83 7.00 -1.43
CA GLY A 38 2.34 6.88 -2.78
C GLY A 38 1.27 7.20 -3.83
N SER A 39 0.05 6.67 -3.67
CA SER A 39 -1.02 6.88 -4.66
C SER A 39 -1.45 8.35 -4.75
N VAL A 40 -1.46 9.06 -3.61
CA VAL A 40 -1.76 10.49 -3.56
C VAL A 40 -0.61 11.31 -4.16
N LEU A 41 0.65 10.93 -3.94
CA LEU A 41 1.80 11.56 -4.60
C LEU A 41 1.72 11.38 -6.12
N MET A 42 1.36 10.19 -6.61
CA MET A 42 1.12 9.95 -8.04
C MET A 42 0.00 10.82 -8.61
N LEU A 43 -1.09 11.01 -7.86
CA LEU A 43 -2.15 11.94 -8.24
C LEU A 43 -1.62 13.38 -8.34
N GLY A 44 -0.81 13.82 -7.37
CA GLY A 44 -0.17 15.14 -7.41
C GLY A 44 0.71 15.33 -8.65
N LEU A 45 1.50 14.30 -9.00
CA LEU A 45 2.29 14.30 -10.24
C LEU A 45 1.41 14.38 -11.49
N ARG A 46 0.30 13.63 -11.54
CA ARG A 46 -0.67 13.67 -12.65
C ARG A 46 -1.26 15.07 -12.87
N LEU A 47 -1.49 15.81 -11.78
CA LEU A 47 -2.01 17.18 -11.85
C LEU A 47 -0.95 18.17 -12.35
N GLN A 48 0.33 17.95 -12.04
CA GLN A 48 1.43 18.82 -12.48
C GLN A 48 1.85 18.58 -13.93
N THR A 49 1.91 17.33 -14.38
CA THR A 49 2.37 16.98 -15.75
C THR A 49 1.26 17.02 -16.79
N GLY A 50 0.00 17.04 -16.36
CA GLY A 50 -1.16 17.06 -17.25
C GLY A 50 -1.36 15.76 -18.05
N ALA A 51 -2.36 15.75 -18.93
CA ALA A 51 -2.80 14.55 -19.64
C ALA A 51 -1.77 13.99 -20.65
N ALA A 52 -0.95 14.84 -21.25
CA ALA A 52 -0.04 14.45 -22.33
C ALA A 52 1.26 13.79 -21.84
N GLY A 53 1.68 14.06 -20.59
CA GLY A 53 2.95 13.61 -20.04
C GLY A 53 2.86 12.51 -18.98
N PHE A 54 1.65 12.05 -18.65
CA PHE A 54 1.45 11.10 -17.56
C PHE A 54 1.03 9.71 -18.07
N ILE A 55 1.42 8.69 -17.31
CA ILE A 55 1.09 7.29 -17.57
C ILE A 55 -0.44 7.09 -17.60
N SER A 56 -0.96 6.30 -18.57
CA SER A 56 -2.40 6.05 -18.66
C SER A 56 -2.94 5.23 -17.48
N ASP A 57 -4.22 5.40 -17.16
CA ASP A 57 -4.90 4.62 -16.12
C ASP A 57 -4.85 3.11 -16.42
N GLY A 58 -5.00 2.73 -17.70
CA GLY A 58 -4.85 1.35 -18.15
C GLY A 58 -3.46 0.77 -17.89
N ALA A 59 -2.39 1.55 -18.11
CA ALA A 59 -1.02 1.09 -17.85
C ALA A 59 -0.78 0.87 -16.35
N LEU A 60 -1.25 1.77 -15.48
CA LEU A 60 -1.17 1.59 -14.02
C LEU A 60 -1.93 0.33 -13.57
N MET A 61 -3.09 0.08 -14.17
CA MET A 61 -3.90 -1.10 -13.86
C MET A 61 -3.21 -2.41 -14.27
N MET A 62 -2.52 -2.43 -15.42
CA MET A 62 -1.72 -3.59 -15.85
C MET A 62 -0.51 -3.84 -14.95
N ILE A 63 0.17 -2.77 -14.49
CA ILE A 63 1.27 -2.89 -13.52
C ILE A 63 0.74 -3.43 -12.18
N ALA A 64 -0.41 -2.94 -11.71
CA ALA A 64 -1.04 -3.43 -10.49
C ALA A 64 -1.32 -4.94 -10.56
N LEU A 65 -1.87 -5.41 -11.68
CA LEU A 65 -2.11 -6.84 -11.92
C LEU A 65 -0.80 -7.64 -11.93
N ALA A 66 0.24 -7.15 -12.61
CA ALA A 66 1.54 -7.81 -12.62
C ALA A 66 2.13 -7.94 -11.21
N CYS A 67 2.02 -6.88 -10.39
CA CYS A 67 2.43 -6.92 -8.99
C CYS A 67 1.64 -7.95 -8.18
N TYR A 68 0.32 -8.02 -8.34
CA TYR A 68 -0.49 -9.03 -7.64
C TYR A 68 -0.14 -10.45 -8.05
N LEU A 69 0.08 -10.70 -9.35
CA LEU A 69 0.50 -12.01 -9.84
C LEU A 69 1.86 -12.40 -9.27
N LEU A 70 2.83 -11.48 -9.28
CA LEU A 70 4.15 -11.73 -8.71
C LEU A 70 4.09 -11.96 -7.20
N ALA A 71 3.27 -11.22 -6.47
CA ALA A 71 3.03 -11.45 -5.05
C ALA A 71 2.44 -12.84 -4.78
N ALA A 72 1.43 -13.23 -5.57
CA ALA A 72 0.81 -14.55 -5.47
C ALA A 72 1.80 -15.68 -5.76
N LEU A 73 2.69 -15.50 -6.76
CA LEU A 73 3.74 -16.47 -7.06
C LEU A 73 4.70 -16.65 -5.88
N PHE A 74 5.21 -15.57 -5.29
CA PHE A 74 6.10 -15.67 -4.12
C PHE A 74 5.39 -16.27 -2.89
N GLN A 75 4.11 -15.96 -2.71
CA GLN A 75 3.31 -16.55 -1.63
C GLN A 75 3.10 -18.06 -1.83
N LEU A 76 2.87 -18.49 -3.08
CA LEU A 76 2.78 -19.90 -3.44
C LEU A 76 4.12 -20.62 -3.27
N THR A 77 5.23 -19.99 -3.67
CA THR A 77 6.58 -20.51 -3.42
C THR A 77 6.84 -20.67 -1.93
N ASN A 78 6.43 -19.70 -1.11
CA ASN A 78 6.57 -19.78 0.34
C ASN A 78 5.74 -20.92 0.95
N LEU A 79 4.61 -21.31 0.34
CA LEU A 79 3.81 -22.46 0.77
C LEU A 79 4.51 -23.80 0.47
N TYR A 80 5.26 -23.87 -0.64
CA TYR A 80 6.00 -25.08 -1.02
C TYR A 80 7.37 -25.19 -0.34
N ALA A 81 8.08 -24.08 -0.20
CA ALA A 81 9.38 -23.98 0.45
C ALA A 81 9.39 -22.74 1.37
N PRO A 82 9.15 -22.90 2.68
CA PRO A 82 9.00 -21.78 3.59
C PRO A 82 10.30 -20.99 3.69
N SER A 83 10.23 -19.72 3.30
CA SER A 83 11.35 -18.79 3.28
C SER A 83 10.88 -17.40 3.69
N GLU A 84 11.50 -16.83 4.73
CA GLU A 84 11.19 -15.48 5.18
C GLU A 84 11.38 -14.43 4.07
N MET A 85 12.30 -14.66 3.15
CA MET A 85 12.55 -13.75 2.04
C MET A 85 11.38 -13.72 1.05
N ALA A 86 10.84 -14.89 0.71
CA ALA A 86 9.68 -15.01 -0.18
C ALA A 86 8.44 -14.33 0.43
N GLN A 87 8.23 -14.50 1.74
CA GLN A 87 7.15 -13.84 2.47
C GLN A 87 7.27 -12.31 2.43
N LYS A 88 8.47 -11.76 2.66
CA LYS A 88 8.70 -10.30 2.62
C LYS A 88 8.49 -9.73 1.22
N ILE A 89 9.04 -10.39 0.19
CA ILE A 89 8.87 -9.96 -1.21
C ILE A 89 7.40 -10.05 -1.63
N GLY A 90 6.70 -11.11 -1.25
CA GLY A 90 5.27 -11.27 -1.49
C GLY A 90 4.46 -10.12 -0.89
N LEU A 91 4.71 -9.78 0.38
CA LEU A 91 4.05 -8.67 1.06
C LEU A 91 4.30 -7.31 0.38
N TRP A 92 5.56 -6.99 0.08
CA TRP A 92 5.92 -5.72 -0.54
C TRP A 92 5.39 -5.59 -1.96
N THR A 93 5.42 -6.67 -2.73
CA THR A 93 4.85 -6.67 -4.09
C THR A 93 3.33 -6.55 -4.05
N ALA A 94 2.65 -7.22 -3.12
CA ALA A 94 1.20 -7.06 -2.96
C ALA A 94 0.84 -5.61 -2.61
N THR A 95 1.66 -4.97 -1.77
CA THR A 95 1.52 -3.56 -1.41
C THR A 95 1.68 -2.65 -2.62
N LEU A 96 2.68 -2.91 -3.48
CA LEU A 96 2.83 -2.19 -4.75
C LEU A 96 1.62 -2.39 -5.66
N GLY A 97 1.04 -3.59 -5.69
CA GLY A 97 -0.21 -3.86 -6.40
C GLY A 97 -1.36 -2.96 -5.94
N VAL A 98 -1.56 -2.85 -4.61
CA VAL A 98 -2.57 -1.96 -4.01
C VAL A 98 -2.29 -0.50 -4.35
N PHE A 99 -1.04 -0.08 -4.24
CA PHE A 99 -0.58 1.26 -4.61
C PHE A 99 -0.94 1.62 -6.06
N TYR A 100 -0.55 0.79 -7.03
CA TYR A 100 -0.81 1.06 -8.45
C TYR A 100 -2.30 0.99 -8.81
N ASN A 101 -3.06 0.12 -8.13
CA ASN A 101 -4.50 0.02 -8.32
C ASN A 101 -5.22 1.29 -7.81
N LEU A 102 -4.85 1.76 -6.62
CA LEU A 102 -5.41 3.00 -6.08
C LEU A 102 -5.00 4.21 -6.92
N ALA A 103 -3.73 4.27 -7.36
CA ALA A 103 -3.24 5.32 -8.24
C ALA A 103 -4.00 5.34 -9.57
N SER A 104 -4.26 4.18 -10.20
CA SER A 104 -5.00 4.11 -11.46
C SER A 104 -6.42 4.65 -11.32
N TRP A 105 -7.09 4.31 -10.22
CA TRP A 105 -8.42 4.82 -9.91
C TRP A 105 -8.43 6.34 -9.76
N LEU A 106 -7.48 6.92 -9.00
CA LEU A 106 -7.37 8.38 -8.81
C LEU A 106 -7.09 9.12 -10.12
N VAL A 107 -6.17 8.59 -10.94
CA VAL A 107 -5.85 9.16 -12.26
C VAL A 107 -7.08 9.15 -13.16
N ARG A 108 -7.91 8.11 -13.07
CA ARG A 108 -9.15 8.00 -13.84
C ARG A 108 -10.20 9.03 -13.44
N TRP A 109 -10.27 9.42 -12.15
CA TRP A 109 -11.11 10.55 -11.72
C TRP A 109 -10.64 11.87 -12.33
N VAL A 110 -9.34 12.13 -12.35
CA VAL A 110 -8.79 13.34 -12.99
C VAL A 110 -9.10 13.35 -14.49
N ALA A 111 -8.89 12.22 -15.17
CA ALA A 111 -9.16 12.12 -16.59
C ALA A 111 -10.66 12.31 -16.92
N ALA A 112 -11.57 11.78 -16.10
CA ALA A 112 -13.00 12.01 -16.23
C ALA A 112 -13.35 13.49 -16.07
N TYR A 113 -12.79 14.16 -15.06
CA TYR A 113 -12.98 15.59 -14.83
C TYR A 113 -12.47 16.46 -15.99
N GLU A 114 -11.26 16.18 -16.50
CA GLU A 114 -10.71 16.89 -17.66
C GLU A 114 -11.58 16.70 -18.91
N ARG A 115 -12.12 15.48 -19.11
CA ARG A 115 -13.02 15.17 -20.21
C ARG A 115 -14.33 15.96 -20.11
N GLU A 116 -14.94 16.02 -18.93
CA GLU A 116 -16.17 16.79 -18.70
C GLU A 116 -15.96 18.29 -18.95
N ILE A 117 -14.86 18.86 -18.46
CA ILE A 117 -14.50 20.26 -18.76
C ILE A 117 -14.31 20.47 -20.26
N GLY A 118 -13.63 19.54 -20.94
CA GLY A 118 -13.45 19.60 -22.38
C GLY A 118 -14.79 19.66 -23.13
N LEU A 119 -15.75 18.85 -22.71
CA LEU A 119 -17.12 18.84 -23.26
C LEU A 119 -17.87 20.14 -22.96
N MET A 120 -17.79 20.67 -21.74
CA MET A 120 -18.43 21.94 -21.36
C MET A 120 -17.85 23.12 -22.15
N ARG A 121 -16.52 23.16 -22.31
CA ARG A 121 -15.84 24.19 -23.12
C ARG A 121 -16.18 24.08 -24.60
N ALA A 122 -16.26 22.87 -25.14
CA ALA A 122 -16.73 22.64 -26.51
C ALA A 122 -18.20 23.09 -26.69
N GLY A 123 -19.01 23.00 -25.64
CA GLY A 123 -20.39 23.51 -25.58
C GLY A 123 -20.51 25.03 -25.32
N GLY A 124 -19.40 25.77 -25.28
CA GLY A 124 -19.40 27.23 -25.07
C GLY A 124 -19.52 27.69 -23.63
N ASN A 125 -19.53 26.76 -22.66
CA ASN A 125 -19.53 27.09 -21.24
C ASN A 125 -18.08 27.21 -20.72
N MET A 126 -17.68 28.41 -20.30
CA MET A 126 -16.34 28.68 -19.75
C MET A 126 -16.28 28.56 -18.22
N GLU A 127 -17.38 28.19 -17.57
CA GLU A 127 -17.40 27.99 -16.13
C GLU A 127 -16.46 26.84 -15.73
N THR A 128 -15.68 27.05 -14.66
CA THR A 128 -14.86 26.01 -14.02
C THR A 128 -15.66 25.40 -12.87
N PRO A 129 -15.98 24.09 -12.90
CA PRO A 129 -16.73 23.45 -11.82
C PRO A 129 -15.95 23.54 -10.50
N GLY A 130 -16.62 23.97 -9.43
CA GLY A 130 -16.03 24.56 -8.22
C GLY A 130 -15.13 23.72 -7.31
N VAL A 131 -14.72 22.51 -7.71
CA VAL A 131 -13.78 21.70 -6.91
C VAL A 131 -12.35 22.28 -6.91
N PHE A 132 -12.02 23.19 -7.86
CA PHE A 132 -10.72 23.85 -7.95
C PHE A 132 -10.81 25.36 -8.22
N ARG A 133 -11.64 26.08 -7.46
CA ARG A 133 -11.49 27.54 -7.33
C ARG A 133 -10.43 27.87 -6.28
#